data_AF-A0A929BL83-F1
#
_entry.id   AF-A0A929BL83-F1
#
_cell.length_a   1.000
_cell.length_b   1.000
_cell.length_c   1.000
_cell.angle_alpha   90.00
_cell.angle_beta   90.00
_cell.angle_gamma   90.00
#
_symmetry.space_group_name_H-M   'P 1'
#
loop_
_entity.id
_entity.type
_entity.pdbx_description
1 polymer ?
#
loop_
_entity_poly.entity_id
_entity_poly.type
_entity_poly.pdbx_seq_one_letter_code
_entity_poly.pdbx_strand_id
1 'polypeptide(L)'
;LGCPGDWQPDCASTYLTYDAGDDVWQGTFPVPAGAWEYKAALNDSWNENYGANAQADGTNIPLTLGAETAVKFYYDHKTHWITDNVNSVIATAVGDFQSEVGCAGDWDPSCLRSWLQDPDGDGIYTFVTTEIPAGNYEAKTAINESWDESYGVDGQPGGSNIPFVVPESGQEVLFSYDAVTHILTITVEGAVAVENKSWGGVKALYR
;
A
#
# COMPACT_ATOMS: atom_id res chain seq x y z
N LEU A 1 6.44 20.13 15.22
CA LEU A 1 5.01 19.73 15.14
C LEU A 1 4.27 19.82 16.49
N GLY A 2 4.64 20.76 17.37
CA GLY A 2 4.04 20.86 18.72
C GLY A 2 4.77 20.09 19.83
N CYS A 3 5.92 19.49 19.53
CA CYS A 3 6.84 18.93 20.53
C CYS A 3 7.80 19.99 21.08
N PRO A 4 8.30 19.84 22.32
CA PRO A 4 9.33 20.71 22.90
C PRO A 4 10.65 20.76 22.11
N GLY A 5 10.97 19.71 21.37
CA GLY A 5 12.13 19.64 20.48
C GLY A 5 12.03 18.48 19.47
N ASP A 6 13.08 18.33 18.69
CA ASP A 6 13.22 17.26 17.69
C ASP A 6 13.70 15.95 18.35
N TRP A 7 13.45 14.82 17.70
CA TRP A 7 13.91 13.49 18.14
C TRP A 7 13.45 13.10 19.56
N GLN A 8 12.17 13.36 19.86
CA GLN A 8 11.52 13.03 21.14
C GLN A 8 10.46 11.93 20.96
N PRO A 9 10.82 10.64 21.09
CA PRO A 9 9.86 9.52 20.98
C PRO A 9 8.68 9.60 21.94
N ASP A 10 8.86 10.23 23.10
CA ASP A 10 7.85 10.40 24.15
C ASP A 10 6.91 11.59 23.90
N CYS A 11 7.08 12.31 22.79
CA CYS A 11 6.21 13.43 22.47
C CYS A 11 4.86 12.96 21.91
N ALA A 12 3.82 13.02 22.75
CA ALA A 12 2.46 12.67 22.38
C ALA A 12 1.86 13.52 21.23
N SER A 13 2.37 14.72 20.97
CA SER A 13 1.88 15.58 19.87
C SER A 13 2.12 14.99 18.48
N THR A 14 3.00 14.00 18.35
CA THR A 14 3.37 13.36 17.08
C THR A 14 3.04 11.87 17.03
N TYR A 15 2.25 11.36 17.97
CA TYR A 15 1.79 9.97 17.88
C TYR A 15 0.92 9.74 16.64
N LEU A 16 1.18 8.62 15.98
CA LEU A 16 0.26 8.08 15.00
C LEU A 16 -0.88 7.36 15.73
N THR A 17 -2.09 7.47 15.19
CA THR A 17 -3.27 6.76 15.71
C THR A 17 -3.44 5.46 14.94
N TYR A 18 -3.64 4.36 15.67
CA TYR A 18 -3.99 3.09 15.06
C TYR A 18 -5.42 3.12 14.52
N ASP A 19 -5.59 2.79 13.25
CA ASP A 19 -6.90 2.55 12.65
C ASP A 19 -7.17 1.04 12.59
N ALA A 20 -8.14 0.57 13.39
CA ALA A 20 -8.52 -0.83 13.41
C ALA A 20 -9.27 -1.29 12.14
N GLY A 21 -9.83 -0.34 11.37
CA GLY A 21 -10.50 -0.60 10.10
C GLY A 21 -9.54 -1.12 9.06
N ASP A 22 -8.29 -0.61 9.05
CA ASP A 22 -7.28 -1.00 8.06
C ASP A 22 -5.98 -1.60 8.62
N ASP A 23 -5.82 -1.62 9.95
CA ASP A 23 -4.67 -2.19 10.65
C ASP A 23 -3.36 -1.39 10.45
N VAL A 24 -3.45 -0.08 10.17
CA VAL A 24 -2.31 0.82 9.95
C VAL A 24 -2.33 1.97 10.97
N TRP A 25 -1.15 2.41 11.41
CA TRP A 25 -0.97 3.58 12.25
C TRP A 25 -0.77 4.81 11.37
N GLN A 26 -1.56 5.86 11.60
CA GLN A 26 -1.62 7.00 10.70
C GLN A 26 -1.66 8.34 11.44
N GLY A 27 -1.16 9.40 10.82
CA GLY A 27 -1.24 10.75 11.39
C GLY A 27 -0.88 11.83 10.38
N THR A 28 -1.62 12.94 10.39
CA THR A 28 -1.38 14.07 9.49
C THR A 28 -0.89 15.28 10.28
N PHE A 29 0.21 15.88 9.83
CA PHE A 29 0.82 17.03 10.49
C PHE A 29 1.12 18.16 9.50
N PRO A 30 0.97 19.44 9.90
CA PRO A 30 1.46 20.57 9.11
C PRO A 30 2.99 20.69 9.25
N VAL A 31 3.72 20.08 8.32
CA VAL A 31 5.18 20.08 8.31
C VAL A 31 5.66 21.34 7.58
N PRO A 32 6.47 22.22 8.21
CA PRO A 32 6.97 23.43 7.56
C PRO A 32 7.89 23.13 6.37
N ALA A 33 8.07 24.12 5.50
CA ALA A 33 9.08 24.07 4.45
C ALA A 33 10.48 23.80 5.03
N GLY A 34 11.28 22.97 4.37
CA GLY A 34 12.62 22.63 4.83
C GLY A 34 13.07 21.24 4.38
N ALA A 35 14.28 20.87 4.80
CA ALA A 35 14.78 19.50 4.72
C ALA A 35 14.72 18.91 6.13
N TRP A 36 13.89 17.89 6.28
CA TRP A 36 13.64 17.16 7.51
C TRP A 36 14.09 15.72 7.38
N GLU A 37 14.18 15.03 8.50
CA GLU A 37 14.30 13.58 8.51
C GLU A 37 13.40 13.00 9.61
N TYR A 38 12.97 11.75 9.44
CA TYR A 38 12.12 11.07 10.41
C TYR A 38 12.37 9.56 10.48
N LYS A 39 11.81 8.94 11.52
CA LYS A 39 11.77 7.50 11.82
C LYS A 39 10.49 7.20 12.61
N ALA A 40 10.06 5.94 12.65
CA ALA A 40 9.06 5.48 13.62
C ALA A 40 9.77 5.00 14.88
N ALA A 41 9.54 5.65 16.02
CA ALA A 41 10.00 5.20 17.34
C ALA A 41 8.82 4.60 18.10
N LEU A 42 9.01 3.45 18.76
CA LEU A 42 7.94 2.72 19.43
C LEU A 42 8.07 2.84 20.95
N ASN A 43 6.93 2.81 21.63
CA ASN A 43 6.83 2.75 23.09
C ASN A 43 7.60 3.87 23.81
N ASP A 44 7.44 5.10 23.35
CA ASP A 44 8.03 6.32 23.94
C ASP A 44 9.56 6.28 24.09
N SER A 45 10.23 5.47 23.28
CA SER A 45 11.68 5.28 23.38
C SER A 45 12.33 4.97 22.04
N TRP A 46 13.66 5.05 22.00
CA TRP A 46 14.46 4.61 20.86
C TRP A 46 14.82 3.11 20.90
N ASN A 47 14.37 2.36 21.90
CA ASN A 47 14.74 0.94 22.05
C ASN A 47 14.28 0.07 20.88
N GLU A 48 13.15 0.44 20.27
CA GLU A 48 12.62 -0.17 19.07
C GLU A 48 12.21 0.95 18.12
N ASN A 49 12.81 0.97 16.94
CA ASN A 49 12.54 2.01 15.95
C ASN A 49 12.88 1.51 14.55
N TYR A 50 12.20 2.09 13.58
CA TYR A 50 12.32 1.73 12.17
C TYR A 50 12.57 2.98 11.33
N GLY A 51 13.51 2.87 10.40
CA GLY A 51 13.89 3.93 9.48
C GLY A 51 13.72 3.50 8.03
N ALA A 52 14.59 4.01 7.17
CA ALA A 52 14.62 3.65 5.76
C ALA A 52 14.65 2.13 5.58
N ASN A 53 13.95 1.70 4.54
CA ASN A 53 13.82 0.31 4.11
C ASN A 53 13.17 -0.63 5.14
N ALA A 54 12.27 -0.09 5.97
CA ALA A 54 11.63 -0.80 7.07
C ALA A 54 12.62 -1.47 8.05
N GLN A 55 13.88 -1.00 8.06
CA GLN A 55 14.94 -1.64 8.81
C GLN A 55 14.86 -1.22 10.28
N ALA A 56 14.93 -2.20 11.19
CA ALA A 56 15.16 -1.95 12.61
C ALA A 56 16.47 -1.19 12.81
N ASP A 57 16.44 -0.09 13.55
CA ASP A 57 17.56 0.86 13.68
C ASP A 57 18.07 1.39 12.33
N GLY A 58 17.22 1.39 11.29
CA GLY A 58 17.54 1.86 9.94
C GLY A 58 17.94 3.33 9.89
N THR A 59 18.50 3.77 8.77
CA THR A 59 18.86 5.19 8.58
C THR A 59 17.62 6.09 8.63
N ASN A 60 17.80 7.37 8.92
CA ASN A 60 16.68 8.32 8.87
C ASN A 60 16.10 8.42 7.46
N ILE A 61 14.80 8.71 7.34
CA ILE A 61 14.13 8.93 6.06
C ILE A 61 14.08 10.44 5.79
N PRO A 62 14.65 10.94 4.69
CA PRO A 62 14.62 12.35 4.36
C PRO A 62 13.24 12.79 3.85
N LEU A 63 12.82 14.01 4.21
CA LEU A 63 11.59 14.64 3.73
C LEU A 63 11.89 16.11 3.39
N THR A 64 11.80 16.46 2.10
CA THR A 64 12.07 17.83 1.63
C THR A 64 10.78 18.49 1.15
N LEU A 65 10.48 19.66 1.71
CA LEU A 65 9.27 20.43 1.40
C LEU A 65 9.61 21.87 0.98
N GLY A 66 9.01 22.33 -0.11
CA GLY A 66 9.16 23.71 -0.59
C GLY A 66 8.25 24.74 0.12
N ALA A 67 7.21 24.26 0.79
CA ALA A 67 6.23 25.05 1.53
C ALA A 67 5.75 24.23 2.76
N GLU A 68 4.99 24.85 3.66
CA GLU A 68 4.27 24.09 4.68
C GLU A 68 3.24 23.18 4.00
N THR A 69 3.26 21.89 4.33
CA THR A 69 2.42 20.86 3.73
C THR A 69 1.76 20.03 4.82
N ALA A 70 0.48 19.68 4.64
CA ALA A 70 -0.19 18.67 5.45
C ALA A 70 0.30 17.29 5.00
N VAL A 71 1.32 16.76 5.66
CA VAL A 71 1.92 15.45 5.36
C VAL A 71 1.24 14.39 6.19
N LYS A 72 0.77 13.33 5.55
CA LYS A 72 0.24 12.15 6.22
C LYS A 72 1.34 11.09 6.28
N PHE A 73 1.57 10.57 7.48
CA PHE A 73 2.52 9.51 7.77
C PHE A 73 1.77 8.22 8.06
N TYR A 74 2.36 7.10 7.63
CA TYR A 74 1.79 5.76 7.74
C TYR A 74 2.85 4.83 8.30
N TYR A 75 2.47 4.00 9.27
CA TYR A 75 3.30 2.92 9.78
C TYR A 75 2.50 1.63 9.81
N ASP A 76 2.95 0.63 9.07
CA ASP A 76 2.46 -0.74 9.20
C ASP A 76 3.39 -1.52 10.12
N HIS A 77 2.86 -2.01 11.25
CA HIS A 77 3.65 -2.78 12.19
C HIS A 77 4.04 -4.17 11.66
N LYS A 78 3.33 -4.73 10.67
CA LYS A 78 3.63 -6.07 10.11
C LYS A 78 4.88 -6.07 9.26
N THR A 79 5.02 -5.04 8.40
CA THR A 79 6.17 -4.87 7.51
C THR A 79 7.23 -3.97 8.12
N HIS A 80 6.88 -3.24 9.17
CA HIS A 80 7.66 -2.16 9.78
C HIS A 80 7.94 -0.98 8.84
N TRP A 81 7.19 -0.88 7.75
CA TRP A 81 7.34 0.21 6.81
C TRP A 81 6.70 1.48 7.35
N ILE A 82 7.52 2.50 7.52
CA ILE A 82 7.13 3.86 7.86
C ILE A 82 7.38 4.73 6.63
N THR A 83 6.34 5.41 6.14
CA THR A 83 6.43 6.31 4.99
C THR A 83 5.50 7.52 5.12
N ASP A 84 5.51 8.38 4.10
CA ASP A 84 4.70 9.58 3.98
C ASP A 84 4.14 9.75 2.55
N ASN A 85 3.03 10.48 2.44
CA ASN A 85 2.36 10.74 1.16
C ASN A 85 3.07 11.76 0.25
N VAL A 86 4.30 12.18 0.56
CA VAL A 86 5.11 13.06 -0.29
C VAL A 86 6.20 12.26 -0.99
N ASN A 87 6.88 11.37 -0.27
CA ASN A 87 7.96 10.54 -0.80
C ASN A 87 7.45 9.26 -1.50
N SER A 88 6.30 8.72 -1.09
CA SER A 88 5.76 7.47 -1.61
C SER A 88 4.40 7.66 -2.27
N VAL A 89 4.09 6.75 -3.21
CA VAL A 89 2.73 6.59 -3.73
C VAL A 89 1.93 5.78 -2.73
N ILE A 90 0.84 6.34 -2.22
CA ILE A 90 -0.08 5.58 -1.34
C ILE A 90 -1.07 4.83 -2.22
N ALA A 91 -0.71 3.61 -2.62
CA ALA A 91 -1.47 2.78 -3.56
C ALA A 91 -2.25 1.66 -2.85
N THR A 92 -3.56 1.60 -3.04
CA THR A 92 -4.42 0.53 -2.50
C THR A 92 -4.90 -0.37 -3.64
N ALA A 93 -4.72 -1.69 -3.51
CA ALA A 93 -5.39 -2.64 -4.39
C ALA A 93 -6.87 -2.73 -3.96
N VAL A 94 -7.76 -2.13 -4.75
CA VAL A 94 -9.20 -2.03 -4.47
C VAL A 94 -9.97 -3.01 -5.33
N GLY A 95 -10.97 -3.67 -4.78
CA GLY A 95 -11.70 -4.72 -5.50
C GLY A 95 -12.82 -5.38 -4.68
N ASP A 96 -13.46 -6.37 -5.28
CA ASP A 96 -14.51 -7.20 -4.66
C ASP A 96 -13.96 -8.34 -3.76
N PHE A 97 -12.67 -8.29 -3.45
CA PHE A 97 -11.99 -9.18 -2.50
C PHE A 97 -11.68 -8.49 -1.16
N GLN A 98 -11.85 -7.16 -1.06
CA GLN A 98 -11.33 -6.39 0.07
C GLN A 98 -11.99 -6.79 1.40
N SER A 99 -13.28 -7.11 1.39
CA SER A 99 -13.98 -7.62 2.57
C SER A 99 -13.39 -8.95 3.07
N GLU A 100 -12.89 -9.79 2.16
CA GLU A 100 -12.27 -11.08 2.50
C GLU A 100 -10.90 -10.92 3.18
N VAL A 101 -10.17 -9.84 2.89
CA VAL A 101 -8.91 -9.49 3.59
C VAL A 101 -9.13 -8.61 4.82
N GLY A 102 -10.39 -8.40 5.21
CA GLY A 102 -10.80 -7.79 6.48
C GLY A 102 -11.32 -6.36 6.39
N CYS A 103 -11.44 -5.77 5.19
CA CYS A 103 -12.04 -4.45 5.05
C CYS A 103 -13.53 -4.49 5.44
N ALA A 104 -14.09 -3.35 5.83
CA ALA A 104 -15.52 -3.27 6.16
C ALA A 104 -16.43 -3.53 4.94
N GLY A 105 -15.88 -3.36 3.73
CA GLY A 105 -16.56 -3.64 2.48
C GLY A 105 -15.58 -3.67 1.32
N ASP A 106 -16.15 -3.84 0.14
CA ASP A 106 -15.44 -3.91 -1.13
C ASP A 106 -15.37 -2.54 -1.82
N TRP A 107 -14.43 -2.39 -2.76
CA TRP A 107 -14.23 -1.16 -3.54
C TRP A 107 -14.02 0.08 -2.66
N ASP A 108 -13.26 -0.08 -1.58
CA ASP A 108 -12.95 0.98 -0.63
C ASP A 108 -11.48 1.39 -0.74
N PRO A 109 -11.18 2.55 -1.36
CA PRO A 109 -9.81 3.02 -1.51
C PRO A 109 -9.18 3.43 -0.18
N SER A 110 -9.99 3.75 0.83
CA SER A 110 -9.51 4.16 2.15
C SER A 110 -9.10 2.99 3.03
N CYS A 111 -9.46 1.76 2.68
CA CYS A 111 -9.06 0.59 3.44
C CYS A 111 -7.64 0.11 3.06
N LEU A 112 -6.65 0.42 3.88
CA LEU A 112 -5.25 0.01 3.70
C LEU A 112 -4.93 -1.46 4.02
N ARG A 113 -5.91 -2.35 4.20
CA ARG A 113 -5.62 -3.81 4.38
C ARG A 113 -5.00 -4.45 3.15
N SER A 114 -5.26 -3.86 1.99
CA SER A 114 -4.67 -4.20 0.70
C SER A 114 -3.73 -3.09 0.21
N TRP A 115 -3.09 -2.38 1.15
CA TRP A 115 -2.07 -1.38 0.84
C TRP A 115 -0.87 -2.03 0.17
N LEU A 116 -0.56 -1.57 -1.05
CA LEU A 116 0.62 -1.95 -1.80
C LEU A 116 1.79 -1.17 -1.24
N GLN A 117 2.84 -1.85 -0.79
CA GLN A 117 3.97 -1.27 -0.09
C GLN A 117 5.27 -1.42 -0.87
N ASP A 118 6.17 -0.45 -0.75
CA ASP A 118 7.50 -0.43 -1.39
C ASP A 118 8.60 -0.17 -0.34
N PRO A 119 8.90 -1.14 0.54
CA PRO A 119 9.96 -0.97 1.52
C PRO A 119 11.36 -0.89 0.90
N ASP A 120 11.63 -1.49 -0.26
CA ASP A 120 12.98 -1.46 -0.83
C ASP A 120 13.25 -0.26 -1.75
N GLY A 121 12.20 0.51 -2.09
CA GLY A 121 12.28 1.78 -2.80
C GLY A 121 12.56 1.61 -4.30
N ASP A 122 12.21 0.47 -4.87
CA ASP A 122 12.45 0.17 -6.28
C ASP A 122 11.34 0.71 -7.22
N GLY A 123 10.25 1.22 -6.64
CA GLY A 123 9.09 1.76 -7.35
C GLY A 123 8.01 0.72 -7.68
N ILE A 124 8.18 -0.52 -7.21
CA ILE A 124 7.23 -1.62 -7.36
C ILE A 124 6.56 -1.89 -6.01
N TYR A 125 5.30 -1.49 -5.90
CA TYR A 125 4.53 -1.60 -4.66
C TYR A 125 3.82 -2.95 -4.63
N THR A 126 3.94 -3.69 -3.53
CA THR A 126 3.42 -5.06 -3.43
C THR A 126 2.50 -5.28 -2.23
N PHE A 127 1.52 -6.15 -2.41
CA PHE A 127 0.67 -6.68 -1.35
C PHE A 127 0.49 -8.18 -1.57
N VAL A 128 0.65 -8.97 -0.52
CA VAL A 128 0.58 -10.43 -0.57
C VAL A 128 -0.41 -10.92 0.48
N THR A 129 -1.27 -11.87 0.11
CA THR A 129 -2.24 -12.47 1.02
C THR A 129 -2.61 -13.89 0.61
N THR A 130 -3.03 -14.70 1.58
CA THR A 130 -3.63 -16.03 1.38
C THR A 130 -5.10 -16.07 1.77
N GLU A 131 -5.67 -14.94 2.19
CA GLU A 131 -7.00 -14.87 2.81
C GLU A 131 -8.14 -14.86 1.77
N ILE A 132 -7.85 -14.55 0.50
CA ILE A 132 -8.85 -14.49 -0.56
C ILE A 132 -9.37 -15.92 -0.85
N PRO A 133 -10.68 -16.21 -0.67
CA PRO A 133 -11.26 -17.51 -0.96
C PRO A 133 -11.21 -17.86 -2.46
N ALA A 134 -11.50 -19.12 -2.79
CA ALA A 134 -11.69 -19.51 -4.18
C ALA A 134 -12.84 -18.74 -4.83
N GLY A 135 -12.60 -18.12 -5.98
CA GLY A 135 -13.58 -17.25 -6.63
C GLY A 135 -13.06 -16.53 -7.87
N ASN A 136 -13.96 -15.78 -8.52
CA ASN A 136 -13.61 -14.81 -9.55
C ASN A 136 -13.78 -13.44 -8.93
N TYR A 137 -12.76 -12.61 -9.08
CA TYR A 137 -12.67 -11.29 -8.47
C TYR A 137 -12.22 -10.27 -9.50
N GLU A 138 -12.38 -9.00 -9.16
CA GLU A 138 -11.92 -7.86 -9.91
C GLU A 138 -11.16 -6.90 -9.00
N ALA A 139 -10.11 -6.28 -9.55
CA ALA A 139 -9.33 -5.28 -8.82
C ALA A 139 -8.92 -4.09 -9.70
N LYS A 140 -8.49 -3.03 -9.05
CA LYS A 140 -7.82 -1.84 -9.58
C LYS A 140 -6.83 -1.30 -8.55
N THR A 141 -6.06 -0.29 -8.95
CA THR A 141 -5.30 0.51 -7.99
C THR A 141 -5.99 1.86 -7.80
N ALA A 142 -6.20 2.26 -6.54
CA ALA A 142 -6.58 3.63 -6.18
C ALA A 142 -5.42 4.32 -5.46
N ILE A 143 -5.27 5.62 -5.66
CA ILE A 143 -4.15 6.40 -5.13
C ILE A 143 -4.66 7.39 -4.07
N ASN A 144 -3.89 7.54 -2.99
CA ASN A 144 -4.14 8.47 -1.89
C ASN A 144 -5.53 8.28 -1.26
N GLU A 145 -5.89 7.02 -1.00
CA GLU A 145 -7.05 6.65 -0.18
C GLU A 145 -8.40 7.18 -0.72
N SER A 146 -8.46 7.49 -2.01
CA SER A 146 -9.62 8.08 -2.67
C SER A 146 -9.78 7.57 -4.10
N TRP A 147 -10.91 7.92 -4.72
CA TRP A 147 -11.17 7.62 -6.14
C TRP A 147 -10.72 8.74 -7.09
N ASP A 148 -10.10 9.81 -6.58
CA ASP A 148 -9.68 10.95 -7.40
C ASP A 148 -8.65 10.54 -8.47
N GLU A 149 -7.81 9.56 -8.15
CA GLU A 149 -6.83 8.96 -9.05
C GLU A 149 -6.88 7.43 -8.90
N SER A 150 -7.07 6.74 -10.02
CA SER A 150 -7.12 5.28 -10.05
C SER A 150 -6.72 4.74 -11.42
N TYR A 151 -6.24 3.50 -11.42
CA TYR A 151 -5.70 2.83 -12.59
C TYR A 151 -6.30 1.43 -12.73
N GLY A 152 -6.70 1.10 -13.96
CA GLY A 152 -7.28 -0.19 -14.31
C GLY A 152 -6.39 -0.99 -15.25
N VAL A 153 -7.02 -1.81 -16.09
CA VAL A 153 -6.36 -2.58 -17.15
C VAL A 153 -5.34 -1.73 -17.91
N ASP A 154 -4.15 -2.30 -18.13
CA ASP A 154 -3.02 -1.68 -18.82
C ASP A 154 -2.54 -0.34 -18.24
N GLY A 155 -2.77 -0.11 -16.93
CA GLY A 155 -2.39 1.14 -16.26
C GLY A 155 -3.15 2.36 -16.75
N GLN A 156 -4.36 2.17 -17.30
CA GLN A 156 -5.17 3.26 -17.81
C GLN A 156 -5.81 4.06 -16.66
N PRO A 157 -5.65 5.40 -16.63
CA PRO A 157 -6.37 6.25 -15.68
C PRO A 157 -7.89 6.06 -15.80
N GLY A 158 -8.55 5.73 -14.69
CA GLY A 158 -9.98 5.41 -14.67
C GLY A 158 -10.37 4.23 -15.58
N GLY A 159 -9.42 3.35 -15.91
CA GLY A 159 -9.58 2.23 -16.85
C GLY A 159 -10.59 1.19 -16.41
N SER A 160 -10.73 0.07 -17.13
CA SER A 160 -11.60 -1.05 -16.71
C SER A 160 -11.01 -1.83 -15.53
N ASN A 161 -11.84 -2.59 -14.80
CA ASN A 161 -11.38 -3.46 -13.71
C ASN A 161 -10.53 -4.62 -14.26
N ILE A 162 -9.57 -5.10 -13.48
CA ILE A 162 -8.67 -6.21 -13.79
C ILE A 162 -9.25 -7.49 -13.18
N PRO A 163 -9.75 -8.44 -13.99
CA PRO A 163 -10.25 -9.70 -13.47
C PRO A 163 -9.10 -10.61 -13.03
N PHE A 164 -9.28 -11.35 -11.95
CA PHE A 164 -8.41 -12.44 -11.53
C PHE A 164 -9.23 -13.59 -10.92
N VAL A 165 -8.63 -14.77 -10.88
CA VAL A 165 -9.28 -15.98 -10.37
C VAL A 165 -8.40 -16.57 -9.30
N VAL A 166 -8.99 -16.92 -8.16
CA VAL A 166 -8.39 -17.75 -7.12
C VAL A 166 -8.97 -19.15 -7.24
N PRO A 167 -8.22 -20.13 -7.78
CA PRO A 167 -8.71 -21.51 -7.95
C PRO A 167 -9.11 -22.21 -6.64
N GLU A 168 -8.32 -22.04 -5.59
CA GLU A 168 -8.45 -22.72 -4.30
C GLU A 168 -8.19 -21.76 -3.15
N SER A 169 -9.00 -21.85 -2.08
CA SER A 169 -8.80 -21.03 -0.88
C SER A 169 -7.44 -21.31 -0.24
N GLY A 170 -6.77 -20.25 0.22
CA GLY A 170 -5.43 -20.36 0.82
C GLY A 170 -4.28 -20.26 -0.17
N GLN A 171 -4.54 -20.07 -1.47
CA GLN A 171 -3.50 -19.73 -2.43
C GLN A 171 -2.95 -18.33 -2.19
N GLU A 172 -1.64 -18.17 -2.31
CA GLU A 172 -1.01 -16.86 -2.25
C GLU A 172 -1.40 -16.04 -3.47
N VAL A 173 -1.88 -14.81 -3.23
CA VAL A 173 -2.17 -13.80 -4.23
C VAL A 173 -1.21 -12.64 -4.01
N LEU A 174 -0.34 -12.40 -4.99
CA LEU A 174 0.56 -11.26 -5.07
C LEU A 174 -0.04 -10.20 -6.01
N PHE A 175 -0.28 -9.03 -5.45
CA PHE A 175 -0.55 -7.80 -6.19
C PHE A 175 0.76 -7.02 -6.30
N SER A 176 1.14 -6.62 -7.51
CA SER A 176 2.36 -5.85 -7.79
C SER A 176 2.02 -4.68 -8.71
N TYR A 177 2.27 -3.46 -8.24
CA TYR A 177 1.96 -2.22 -8.93
C TYR A 177 3.23 -1.44 -9.24
N ASP A 178 3.47 -1.20 -10.52
CA ASP A 178 4.56 -0.35 -10.98
C ASP A 178 4.13 1.11 -10.98
N ALA A 179 4.76 1.94 -10.13
CA ALA A 179 4.39 3.35 -9.97
C ALA A 179 4.68 4.23 -11.20
N VAL A 180 5.51 3.76 -12.14
CA VAL A 180 5.84 4.49 -13.38
C VAL A 180 4.86 4.13 -14.50
N THR A 181 4.56 2.85 -14.68
CA THR A 181 3.66 2.40 -15.75
C THR A 181 2.19 2.35 -15.33
N HIS A 182 1.93 2.44 -14.02
CA HIS A 182 0.64 2.28 -13.37
C HIS A 182 -0.01 0.90 -13.58
N ILE A 183 0.76 -0.09 -14.04
CA ILE A 183 0.25 -1.43 -14.28
C ILE A 183 0.18 -2.18 -12.95
N LEU A 184 -1.01 -2.66 -12.61
CA LEU A 184 -1.23 -3.65 -11.56
C LEU A 184 -1.18 -5.06 -12.16
N THR A 185 -0.22 -5.86 -11.72
CA THR A 185 -0.09 -7.28 -12.04
C THR A 185 -0.56 -8.12 -10.85
N ILE A 186 -1.44 -9.09 -11.10
CA ILE A 186 -2.00 -9.98 -10.08
C ILE A 186 -1.54 -11.41 -10.40
N THR A 187 -0.79 -12.01 -9.49
CA THR A 187 -0.29 -13.38 -9.62
C THR A 187 -0.91 -14.24 -8.53
N VAL A 188 -1.51 -15.36 -8.89
CA VAL A 188 -2.02 -16.35 -7.93
C VAL A 188 -1.13 -17.59 -8.00
N GLU A 189 -0.54 -18.00 -6.89
CA GLU A 189 0.37 -19.15 -6.84
C GLU A 189 -0.32 -20.42 -7.36
N GLY A 190 0.32 -21.12 -8.30
CA GLY A 190 -0.24 -22.33 -8.90
C GLY A 190 -1.38 -22.08 -9.92
N ALA A 191 -1.81 -20.83 -10.12
CA ALA A 191 -2.65 -20.50 -11.26
C ALA A 191 -1.83 -20.60 -12.54
N VAL A 192 -2.28 -21.46 -13.46
CA VAL A 192 -1.74 -21.48 -14.82
C VAL A 192 -2.03 -20.11 -15.43
N ALA A 193 -1.00 -19.37 -15.84
CA ALA A 193 -1.14 -18.03 -16.41
C ALA A 193 -2.26 -18.02 -17.45
N VAL A 194 -3.36 -17.33 -17.14
CA VAL A 194 -4.36 -17.00 -18.15
C VAL A 194 -3.73 -15.85 -18.92
N GLU A 195 -3.01 -16.17 -20.00
CA GLU A 195 -2.54 -15.14 -20.92
C GLU A 195 -3.75 -14.30 -21.32
N ASN A 196 -3.75 -13.01 -20.94
CA ASN A 196 -4.63 -11.98 -21.52
C ASN A 196 -4.20 -11.72 -22.97
N LYS A 197 -4.22 -12.76 -23.80
CA LYS A 197 -4.23 -12.60 -25.25
C LYS A 197 -5.64 -12.16 -25.60
N SER A 198 -5.76 -10.92 -26.05
CA SER A 198 -6.90 -10.47 -26.83
C SER A 198 -7.21 -11.53 -27.89
N TRP A 199 -8.33 -12.22 -27.72
CA TRP A 199 -8.73 -13.33 -28.59
C TRP A 199 -9.20 -12.80 -29.94
N GLY A 200 -8.24 -12.53 -30.82
CA GLY A 200 -8.42 -12.70 -32.27
C GLY A 200 -8.29 -14.18 -32.63
N GLY A 201 -9.32 -15.00 -32.36
CA GLY A 201 -9.52 -16.30 -33.03
C GLY A 201 -9.17 -17.58 -32.26
N VAL A 202 -10.20 -18.25 -31.75
CA VAL A 202 -10.48 -19.71 -31.61
C VAL A 202 -9.30 -20.72 -31.60
N LYS A 203 -9.23 -21.56 -30.55
CA LYS A 203 -9.50 -23.04 -30.57
C LYS A 203 -9.24 -23.72 -29.22
N ALA A 204 -10.16 -24.58 -28.80
CA ALA A 204 -10.02 -25.53 -27.70
C ALA A 204 -9.39 -26.85 -28.16
N LEU A 205 -8.56 -27.48 -27.32
CA LEU A 205 -8.20 -28.90 -27.43
C LEU A 205 -8.04 -29.50 -26.01
N TYR A 206 -8.76 -30.60 -25.77
CA TYR A 206 -8.66 -31.45 -24.58
C TYR A 206 -7.71 -32.64 -24.84
N ARG A 207 -7.20 -33.23 -23.75
CA ARG A 207 -6.94 -34.68 -23.65
C ARG A 207 -7.72 -35.23 -22.46
#